data_AF-A0A1C5MGN9-F1
#
_entry.id   AF-A0A1C5MGN9-F1
#
_cell.length_a   1.000
_cell.length_b   1.000
_cell.length_c   1.000
_cell.angle_alpha   90.00
_cell.angle_beta   90.00
_cell.angle_gamma   90.00
#
_symmetry.space_group_name_H-M   'P 1'
#
loop_
_entity.id
_entity.type
_entity.pdbx_description
1 polymer ?
#
loop_
_entity_poly.entity_id
_entity_poly.type
_entity_poly.pdbx_seq_one_letter_code
_entity_poly.pdbx_strand_id
1 'polypeptide(L)'
;MSRIKSRLSAYRDYLRPLVMEGKPMSSEDVLVMIQQLQDDLKKDERPKLTKIEKCFVESLNDKWDYLCRNSNGELEAVKRTFTLFAVNSESLNLKDVTKAKFDFIADDGRRWLISELKEFEVEV
;
A
#
# COMPACT_ATOMS: atom_id res chain seq x y z
N MET A 1 -4.29 15.82 -6.33
CA MET A 1 -2.93 16.38 -6.53
C MET A 1 -1.95 15.35 -5.99
N SER A 2 -0.90 14.96 -6.74
CA SER A 2 0.05 13.89 -6.29
C SER A 2 0.72 14.29 -4.97
N ARG A 3 0.90 13.34 -4.05
CA ARG A 3 1.48 13.59 -2.71
C ARG A 3 2.87 14.18 -2.83
N ILE A 4 3.65 13.68 -3.78
CA ILE A 4 4.98 14.18 -4.12
C ILE A 4 4.93 15.66 -4.51
N LYS A 5 4.02 16.07 -5.39
CA LYS A 5 3.91 17.48 -5.81
C LYS A 5 3.62 18.40 -4.63
N SER A 6 2.73 17.98 -3.74
CA SER A 6 2.40 18.74 -2.53
C SER A 6 3.62 18.83 -1.59
N ARG A 7 4.33 17.71 -1.36
CA ARG A 7 5.54 17.67 -0.52
C ARG A 7 6.66 18.56 -1.05
N LEU A 8 6.93 18.50 -2.35
CA LEU A 8 7.94 19.32 -3.00
C LEU A 8 7.61 20.82 -2.90
N SER A 9 6.34 21.20 -3.03
CA SER A 9 5.94 22.60 -2.82
C SER A 9 6.20 23.05 -1.37
N ALA A 10 5.86 22.22 -0.39
CA ALA A 10 6.09 22.52 1.02
C ALA A 10 7.59 22.66 1.32
N TYR A 11 8.44 21.77 0.80
CA TYR A 11 9.89 21.89 0.94
C TYR A 11 10.44 23.13 0.27
N ARG A 12 9.98 23.48 -0.94
CA ARG A 12 10.39 24.72 -1.60
C ARG A 12 10.07 25.93 -0.73
N ASP A 13 8.88 25.98 -0.14
CA ASP A 13 8.45 27.12 0.67
C ASP A 13 9.22 27.20 2.01
N TYR A 14 9.59 26.06 2.59
CA TYR A 14 10.47 25.97 3.76
C TYR A 14 11.93 26.33 3.47
N LEU A 15 12.48 25.85 2.35
CA LEU A 15 13.89 26.03 1.97
C LEU A 15 14.19 27.44 1.45
N ARG A 16 13.23 28.08 0.79
CA ARG A 16 13.39 29.42 0.20
C ARG A 16 13.99 30.46 1.16
N PRO A 17 13.45 30.69 2.38
CA PRO A 17 14.05 31.66 3.30
C PRO A 17 15.45 31.27 3.76
N LEU A 18 15.72 29.97 3.99
CA LEU A 18 17.05 29.51 4.39
C LEU A 18 18.11 29.83 3.33
N VAL A 19 17.76 29.61 2.05
CA VAL A 19 18.64 29.94 0.92
C VAL A 19 18.84 31.45 0.79
N MET A 20 17.77 32.25 0.90
CA MET A 20 17.84 33.71 0.79
C MET A 20 18.67 34.35 1.91
N GLU A 21 18.63 33.76 3.10
CA GLU A 21 19.35 34.23 4.29
C GLU A 21 20.75 33.59 4.44
N GLY A 22 21.16 32.72 3.52
CA GLY A 22 22.44 32.00 3.57
C GLY A 22 22.59 31.07 4.78
N LYS A 23 21.47 30.60 5.33
CA LYS A 23 21.45 29.72 6.51
C LYS A 23 21.79 28.28 6.10
N PRO A 24 22.69 27.59 6.83
CA PRO A 24 23.00 26.19 6.55
C PRO A 24 21.82 25.29 6.92
N MET A 25 21.69 24.18 6.20
CA MET A 25 20.78 23.08 6.52
C MET A 25 21.60 21.88 7.01
N SER A 26 21.11 21.15 8.01
CA SER A 26 21.79 19.95 8.45
C SER A 26 21.64 18.84 7.41
N SER A 27 22.67 17.98 7.29
CA SER A 27 22.58 16.80 6.43
C SER A 27 21.45 15.86 6.86
N GLU A 28 21.12 15.82 8.15
CA GLU A 28 20.05 14.99 8.68
C GLU A 28 18.67 15.43 8.18
N ASP A 29 18.41 16.74 8.14
CA ASP A 29 17.16 17.28 7.61
C ASP A 29 16.99 16.92 6.13
N VAL A 30 18.07 16.98 5.34
CA VAL A 30 18.07 16.59 3.93
C VAL A 30 17.75 15.09 3.78
N LEU A 31 18.37 14.23 4.60
CA LEU A 31 18.12 12.79 4.57
C LEU A 31 16.67 12.47 4.93
N VAL A 32 16.11 13.13 5.95
CA VAL A 32 14.70 12.98 6.32
C VAL A 32 13.77 13.42 5.19
N MET A 33 14.07 14.53 4.52
CA MET A 33 13.29 15.00 3.37
C MET A 33 13.34 14.00 2.20
N ILE A 34 14.50 13.43 1.91
CA ILE A 34 14.66 12.39 0.87
C ILE A 34 13.84 11.16 1.24
N GLN A 35 13.91 10.69 2.49
CA GLN A 35 13.16 9.52 2.93
C GLN A 35 11.64 9.73 2.78
N GLN A 36 11.14 10.91 3.19
CA GLN A 36 9.73 11.25 3.03
C GLN A 36 9.29 11.28 1.56
N LEU A 37 10.13 11.79 0.65
CA LEU A 37 9.82 11.76 -0.79
C LEU A 37 9.81 10.34 -1.35
N GLN A 38 10.72 9.47 -0.91
CA GLN A 38 10.72 8.06 -1.31
C GLN A 38 9.46 7.34 -0.82
N ASP A 39 9.01 7.64 0.40
CA ASP A 39 7.79 7.05 0.94
C ASP A 39 6.53 7.58 0.23
N ASP A 40 6.47 8.87 -0.06
CA ASP A 40 5.39 9.47 -0.85
C ASP A 40 5.35 8.89 -2.27
N LEU A 41 6.52 8.66 -2.90
CA LEU A 41 6.62 8.01 -4.22
C LEU A 41 6.09 6.58 -4.19
N LYS A 42 6.54 5.76 -3.23
CA LYS A 42 6.02 4.40 -3.05
C LYS A 42 4.51 4.38 -2.87
N LYS A 43 3.94 5.38 -2.19
CA LYS A 43 2.49 5.48 -1.99
C LYS A 43 1.74 5.95 -3.23
N ASP A 44 2.30 6.88 -4.00
CA ASP A 44 1.71 7.34 -5.27
C ASP A 44 1.76 6.24 -6.35
N GLU A 45 2.73 5.32 -6.29
CA GLU A 45 2.83 4.15 -7.19
C GLU A 45 1.91 2.98 -6.81
N ARG A 46 1.34 2.96 -5.60
CA ARG A 46 0.39 1.92 -5.20
C ARG A 46 -0.88 2.00 -6.07
N PRO A 47 -1.45 0.84 -6.46
CA PRO A 47 -2.72 0.82 -7.16
C PRO A 47 -3.81 1.40 -6.27
N LYS A 48 -4.78 2.08 -6.88
CA LYS A 48 -5.95 2.60 -6.18
C LYS A 48 -7.04 1.55 -6.18
N LEU A 49 -7.77 1.47 -5.08
CA LEU A 49 -8.90 0.55 -4.94
C LEU A 49 -10.16 1.22 -5.45
N THR A 50 -11.01 0.47 -6.13
CA THR A 50 -12.41 0.88 -6.34
C THR A 50 -13.13 0.95 -4.99
N LYS A 51 -14.27 1.68 -4.92
CA LYS A 51 -15.09 1.75 -3.71
C LYS A 51 -15.53 0.36 -3.21
N ILE A 52 -15.83 -0.54 -4.14
CA ILE A 52 -16.26 -1.92 -3.83
C ILE A 52 -15.09 -2.71 -3.23
N GLU A 53 -13.90 -2.61 -3.82
CA GLU A 53 -12.69 -3.26 -3.29
C GLU A 53 -12.33 -2.73 -1.90
N LYS A 54 -12.40 -1.41 -1.70
CA LYS A 54 -12.12 -0.80 -0.40
C LYS A 54 -13.09 -1.31 0.67
N CYS A 55 -14.39 -1.25 0.39
CA CYS A 55 -15.42 -1.73 1.30
C CYS A 55 -15.22 -3.22 1.64
N PHE A 56 -14.86 -4.03 0.65
CA PHE A 56 -14.57 -5.44 0.88
C PHE A 56 -13.34 -5.64 1.79
N VAL A 57 -12.21 -5.00 1.50
CA VAL A 57 -10.99 -5.09 2.33
C VAL A 57 -11.23 -4.62 3.77
N GLU A 58 -12.03 -3.58 3.96
CA GLU A 58 -12.40 -3.07 5.29
C GLU A 58 -13.33 -4.03 6.04
N SER A 59 -14.19 -4.77 5.33
CA SER A 59 -15.07 -5.80 5.91
C SER A 59 -14.35 -7.10 6.25
N LEU A 60 -13.15 -7.35 5.70
CA LEU A 60 -12.35 -8.52 6.04
C LEU A 60 -11.89 -8.42 7.49
N ASN A 61 -12.25 -9.44 8.27
CA ASN A 61 -11.76 -9.59 9.64
C ASN A 61 -10.25 -9.83 9.65
N ASP A 62 -9.62 -9.55 10.78
CA ASP A 62 -8.16 -9.67 10.96
C ASP A 62 -7.68 -11.14 11.01
N LYS A 63 -8.55 -12.09 10.67
CA LYS A 63 -8.21 -13.51 10.51
C LYS A 63 -7.36 -13.75 9.25
N TRP A 64 -7.54 -12.93 8.21
CA TRP A 64 -6.90 -13.10 6.92
C TRP A 64 -5.63 -12.24 6.81
N ASP A 65 -4.56 -12.80 6.26
CA ASP A 65 -3.26 -12.11 6.21
C ASP A 65 -3.05 -11.35 4.91
N TYR A 66 -3.36 -11.98 3.76
CA TYR A 66 -3.14 -11.40 2.45
C TYR A 66 -4.14 -11.90 1.40
N LEU A 67 -4.23 -11.15 0.31
CA LEU A 67 -4.88 -11.56 -0.93
C LEU A 67 -3.83 -11.99 -1.96
N CYS A 68 -4.15 -13.04 -2.72
CA CYS A 68 -3.38 -13.46 -3.89
C CYS A 68 -4.29 -14.16 -4.91
N ARG A 69 -3.75 -14.39 -6.10
CA ARG A 69 -4.34 -15.30 -7.09
C ARG A 69 -3.80 -16.71 -6.84
N ASN A 70 -4.66 -17.71 -6.85
CA ASN A 70 -4.26 -19.11 -6.83
C ASN A 70 -3.77 -19.55 -8.21
N SER A 71 -3.31 -20.80 -8.35
CA SER A 71 -2.79 -21.35 -9.62
C SER A 71 -3.81 -21.40 -10.77
N ASN A 72 -5.09 -21.16 -10.49
CA ASN A 72 -6.16 -21.08 -11.50
C ASN A 72 -6.51 -19.62 -11.83
N GLY A 73 -5.76 -18.64 -11.34
CA GLY A 73 -6.03 -17.21 -11.51
C GLY A 73 -7.22 -16.71 -10.68
N GLU A 74 -7.72 -17.48 -9.72
CA GLU A 74 -8.85 -17.07 -8.88
C GLU A 74 -8.35 -16.33 -7.64
N LEU A 75 -9.04 -15.24 -7.29
CA LEU A 75 -8.68 -14.43 -6.14
C LEU A 75 -9.06 -15.15 -4.84
N GLU A 76 -8.10 -15.29 -3.94
CA GLU A 76 -8.30 -15.88 -2.62
C GLU A 76 -7.74 -15.00 -1.50
N ALA A 77 -8.42 -15.03 -0.35
CA ALA A 77 -7.88 -14.56 0.91
C ALA A 77 -7.20 -15.74 1.62
N VAL A 78 -5.99 -15.54 2.14
CA VAL A 78 -5.22 -16.60 2.77
C VAL A 78 -4.83 -16.21 4.19
N LYS A 79 -5.02 -17.15 5.12
CA LYS A 79 -4.52 -17.11 6.48
C LYS A 79 -3.39 -18.11 6.61
N ARG A 80 -2.22 -17.66 7.04
CA ARG A 80 -1.11 -18.53 7.46
C ARG A 80 -1.13 -18.68 8.96
N THR A 81 -1.01 -19.93 9.39
CA THR A 81 -0.82 -20.27 10.79
C THR A 81 0.54 -20.93 10.94
N PHE A 82 1.43 -20.27 11.67
CA PHE A 82 2.75 -20.80 11.98
C PHE A 82 2.65 -21.67 13.25
N THR A 83 3.11 -22.90 13.15
CA THR A 83 3.31 -23.79 14.29
C THR A 83 4.80 -24.08 14.45
N LEU A 84 5.21 -24.64 15.59
CA LEU A 84 6.61 -25.04 15.85
C LEU A 84 7.19 -26.00 14.79
N PHE A 85 6.34 -26.75 14.07
CA PHE A 85 6.76 -27.82 13.18
C PHE A 85 6.31 -27.65 11.73
N ALA A 86 5.39 -26.73 11.44
CA ALA A 86 4.81 -26.57 10.12
C ALA A 86 4.19 -25.18 9.89
N VAL A 87 4.11 -24.79 8.62
CA VAL A 87 3.28 -23.69 8.16
C VAL A 87 2.00 -24.29 7.61
N ASN A 88 0.87 -24.00 8.26
CA ASN A 88 -0.46 -24.34 7.75
C ASN A 88 -1.05 -23.10 7.08
N SER A 89 -1.93 -23.32 6.11
CA SER A 89 -2.68 -22.25 5.45
C SER A 89 -4.14 -22.61 5.27
N GLU A 90 -5.03 -21.68 5.61
CA GLU A 90 -6.43 -21.70 5.20
C GLU A 90 -6.60 -20.69 4.05
N SER A 91 -7.34 -21.06 3.00
CA SER A 91 -7.70 -20.12 1.94
C SER A 91 -9.22 -20.07 1.74
N LEU A 92 -9.70 -18.89 1.34
CA LEU A 92 -11.09 -18.64 0.97
C LEU A 92 -11.12 -18.07 -0.45
N ASN A 93 -11.75 -18.81 -1.36
CA ASN A 93 -12.01 -18.34 -2.71
C ASN A 93 -13.08 -17.23 -2.69
N LEU A 94 -12.80 -16.10 -3.33
CA LEU A 94 -13.62 -14.90 -3.25
C LEU A 94 -14.64 -14.75 -4.39
N LYS A 95 -14.61 -15.65 -5.38
CA LYS A 95 -15.45 -15.58 -6.59
C LYS A 95 -16.95 -15.46 -6.32
N ASP A 96 -17.45 -16.16 -5.31
CA ASP A 96 -18.88 -16.16 -4.93
C ASP A 96 -19.17 -15.29 -3.70
N VAL A 97 -18.13 -14.67 -3.12
CA VAL A 97 -18.24 -13.88 -1.88
C VAL A 97 -18.34 -12.39 -2.20
N THR A 98 -17.69 -11.92 -3.27
CA THR A 98 -17.61 -10.51 -3.60
C THR A 98 -17.59 -10.25 -5.10
N LYS A 99 -18.04 -9.05 -5.49
CA LYS A 99 -17.88 -8.53 -6.85
C LYS A 99 -16.57 -7.76 -7.06
N ALA A 100 -15.79 -7.57 -5.99
CA ALA A 100 -14.50 -6.92 -6.03
C ALA A 100 -13.50 -7.76 -6.85
N LYS A 101 -12.84 -7.14 -7.84
CA LYS A 101 -12.02 -7.87 -8.82
C LYS A 101 -10.55 -7.91 -8.44
N PHE A 102 -10.02 -6.82 -7.90
CA PHE A 102 -8.60 -6.65 -7.60
C PHE A 102 -7.73 -6.97 -8.83
N ASP A 103 -8.01 -6.31 -9.96
CA ASP A 103 -7.35 -6.58 -11.24
C ASP A 103 -5.84 -6.30 -11.22
N PHE A 104 -5.37 -5.46 -10.29
CA PHE A 104 -3.93 -5.20 -10.07
C PHE A 104 -3.19 -6.36 -9.37
N ILE A 105 -3.91 -7.29 -8.75
CA ILE A 105 -3.32 -8.50 -8.15
C ILE A 105 -3.09 -9.51 -9.28
N ALA A 106 -1.86 -9.53 -9.78
CA ALA A 106 -1.42 -10.42 -10.84
C ALA A 106 -1.34 -11.89 -10.38
N ASP A 107 -1.43 -12.79 -11.35
CA ASP A 107 -1.20 -14.24 -11.17
C ASP A 107 0.29 -14.61 -11.26
N ASP A 108 1.14 -13.80 -10.61
CA ASP A 108 2.60 -13.99 -10.56
C ASP A 108 3.07 -14.47 -9.17
N GLY A 109 2.12 -14.88 -8.33
CA GLY A 109 2.37 -15.29 -6.95
C GLY A 109 2.66 -14.13 -5.99
N ARG A 110 2.57 -12.86 -6.44
CA ARG A 110 2.61 -11.71 -5.52
C ARG A 110 1.45 -11.77 -4.55
N ARG A 111 1.76 -11.39 -3.32
CA ARG A 111 0.83 -11.39 -2.18
C ARG A 111 0.70 -9.96 -1.71
N TRP A 112 -0.53 -9.53 -1.49
CA TRP A 112 -0.82 -8.20 -0.96
C TRP A 112 -1.37 -8.34 0.44
N LEU A 113 -0.65 -7.82 1.42
CA LEU A 113 -1.08 -7.87 2.81
C LEU A 113 -2.40 -7.10 2.96
N ILE A 114 -3.36 -7.68 3.68
CA ILE A 114 -4.64 -7.02 3.90
C ILE A 114 -4.45 -5.72 4.69
N SER A 115 -3.50 -5.69 5.63
CA SER A 115 -3.11 -4.46 6.34
C SER A 115 -2.64 -3.35 5.39
N GLU A 116 -1.82 -3.69 4.39
CA GLU A 116 -1.37 -2.72 3.39
C GLU A 116 -2.52 -2.26 2.50
N LEU A 117 -3.37 -3.18 2.03
CA LEU A 117 -4.55 -2.86 1.22
C LEU A 117 -5.52 -1.93 1.96
N LYS A 118 -5.67 -2.08 3.29
CA LYS A 118 -6.45 -1.17 4.14
C LYS A 118 -5.91 0.27 4.12
N GLU A 119 -4.65 0.50 3.76
CA GLU A 119 -4.07 1.84 3.61
C GLU A 119 -4.23 2.43 2.20
N PHE A 120 -4.67 1.65 1.22
CA PHE A 120 -4.70 2.12 -0.17
C PHE A 120 -5.76 3.19 -0.37
N GLU A 121 -5.44 4.15 -1.23
CA GLU A 121 -6.38 5.18 -1.64
C GLU A 121 -7.50 4.59 -2.50
N VAL A 122 -8.65 5.24 -2.47
CA VAL A 122 -9.80 4.88 -3.31
C VAL A 122 -9.77 5.69 -4.60
N GLU A 123 -10.09 5.07 -5.73
CA GLU A 123 -10.35 5.78 -6.99
C GLU A 123 -11.51 6.77 -6.81
N VAL A 124 -11.27 8.01 -7.21
CA VAL A 124 -12.23 9.13 -7.08
C VAL A 124 -13.13 9.18 -8.30
#